data_AF-A0A511TB44-F1
#
_entry.id   AF-A0A511TB44-F1
#
_cell.length_a   1.000
_cell.length_b   1.000
_cell.length_c   1.000
_cell.angle_alpha   90.00
_cell.angle_beta   90.00
_cell.angle_gamma   90.00
#
_symmetry.space_group_name_H-M   'P 1'
#
loop_
_entity.id
_entity.type
_entity.pdbx_description
1 polymer ?
#
loop_
_entity_poly.entity_id
_entity_poly.type
_entity_poly.pdbx_seq_one_letter_code
_entity_poly.pdbx_strand_id
1 'polypeptide(L)'
;MSAPTRSPTVPVARPPRWDSRRRVEPANVADGEQAGDEPSMPSVDKVNLAQELALFSEHGSVGELNGQHVRLAKLSGPCAWRHHEHEDALFLVLSGRLRMELRERTVEVEPGELIIIPRGVEHRPVAEEEVHVLLLEPVNPGNVREERTADTLEHL
;
A
#
# COMPACT_ATOMS: atom_id res chain seq x y z
N MET A 1 11.67 -29.72 51.85
CA MET A 1 10.74 -28.58 51.96
C MET A 1 10.87 -27.80 50.65
N SER A 2 9.90 -27.93 49.74
CA SER A 2 9.94 -27.29 48.41
C SER A 2 9.29 -25.91 48.46
N ALA A 3 9.99 -24.89 47.96
CA ALA A 3 9.44 -23.54 47.80
C ALA A 3 8.73 -23.41 46.43
N PRO A 4 7.62 -22.66 46.32
CA PRO A 4 6.94 -22.47 45.05
C PRO A 4 7.62 -21.37 44.21
N THR A 5 7.96 -21.70 42.96
CA THR A 5 8.49 -20.76 41.97
C THR A 5 7.36 -19.86 41.48
N ARG A 6 7.48 -18.53 41.69
CA ARG A 6 6.59 -17.52 41.07
C ARG A 6 7.02 -17.27 39.63
N SER A 7 6.07 -17.34 38.69
CA SER A 7 6.26 -16.90 37.29
C SER A 7 6.41 -15.38 37.21
N PRO A 8 7.30 -14.85 36.33
CA PRO A 8 7.45 -13.42 36.15
C PRO A 8 6.24 -12.82 35.41
N THR A 9 5.74 -11.69 35.92
CA THR A 9 4.67 -10.91 35.29
C THR A 9 5.25 -10.14 34.09
N VAL A 10 4.69 -10.38 32.90
CA VAL A 10 5.02 -9.60 31.70
C VAL A 10 4.50 -8.17 31.87
N PRO A 11 5.32 -7.12 31.66
CA PRO A 11 4.82 -5.76 31.70
C PRO A 11 3.87 -5.52 30.51
N VAL A 12 2.63 -5.12 30.78
CA VAL A 12 1.71 -4.62 29.75
C VAL A 12 2.36 -3.42 29.08
N ALA A 13 2.63 -3.53 27.78
CA ALA A 13 3.19 -2.46 26.98
C ALA A 13 2.29 -1.23 27.05
N ARG A 14 2.89 -0.04 27.25
CA ARG A 14 2.15 1.22 27.18
C ARG A 14 1.64 1.40 25.75
N PRO A 15 0.36 1.71 25.53
CA PRO A 15 -0.16 1.93 24.19
C PRO A 15 0.54 3.13 23.53
N PRO A 16 0.71 3.10 22.20
CA PRO A 16 1.45 4.12 21.47
C PRO A 16 0.78 5.50 21.58
N ARG A 17 1.59 6.56 21.40
CA ARG A 17 1.20 7.97 21.64
C ARG A 17 -0.02 8.44 20.82
N TRP A 18 -0.40 7.71 19.78
CA TRP A 18 -1.51 8.04 18.88
C TRP A 18 -2.85 7.39 19.28
N ASP A 19 -2.92 6.61 20.38
CA ASP A 19 -4.16 5.99 20.84
C ASP A 19 -5.22 7.05 21.22
N SER A 20 -6.31 7.07 20.44
CA SER A 20 -7.42 8.02 20.53
C SER A 20 -8.26 7.89 21.80
N ARG A 21 -8.09 6.81 22.58
CA ARG A 21 -8.75 6.59 23.88
C ARG A 21 -8.26 7.50 25.01
N ARG A 22 -7.25 8.36 24.76
CA ARG A 22 -6.77 9.39 25.71
C ARG A 22 -7.62 10.66 25.77
N ARG A 23 -8.68 10.78 24.96
CA ARG A 23 -9.51 12.00 24.97
C ARG A 23 -10.37 12.04 26.24
N VAL A 24 -10.00 12.91 27.18
CA VAL A 24 -10.92 13.35 28.23
C VAL A 24 -12.00 14.18 27.52
N GLU A 25 -13.24 13.71 27.56
CA GLU A 25 -14.39 14.46 27.04
C GLU A 25 -14.64 15.68 27.94
N PRO A 26 -14.82 16.90 27.39
CA PRO A 26 -15.36 17.99 28.17
C PRO A 26 -16.85 17.75 28.43
N ALA A 27 -17.30 18.08 29.64
CA ALA A 27 -18.68 17.93 30.08
C ALA A 27 -19.66 18.75 29.22
N ASN A 28 -20.79 18.13 28.89
CA ASN A 28 -21.93 18.70 28.17
C ASN A 28 -22.43 20.01 28.80
N VAL A 29 -22.67 21.02 27.96
CA VAL A 29 -23.69 22.04 28.18
C VAL A 29 -24.51 22.12 26.90
N ALA A 30 -25.80 21.83 27.02
CA ALA A 30 -26.77 21.96 25.96
C ALA A 30 -27.23 23.41 25.85
N ASP A 31 -27.42 23.91 24.62
CA ASP A 31 -28.65 24.56 24.19
C ASP A 31 -28.61 24.77 22.67
N GLY A 32 -29.77 24.57 22.03
CA GLY A 32 -29.89 24.36 20.58
C GLY A 32 -29.94 25.62 19.73
N GLU A 33 -29.57 25.46 18.46
CA GLU A 33 -29.87 26.41 17.40
C GLU A 33 -29.85 25.71 16.02
N GLN A 34 -30.94 25.90 15.26
CA GLN A 34 -31.18 25.76 13.81
C GLN A 34 -30.27 24.84 12.97
N ALA A 35 -30.89 23.79 12.39
CA ALA A 35 -30.31 22.92 11.37
C ALA A 35 -30.10 23.66 10.03
N GLY A 36 -28.98 24.38 9.95
CA GLY A 36 -28.31 24.64 8.67
C GLY A 36 -27.75 23.34 8.10
N ASP A 37 -27.49 23.32 6.80
CA ASP A 37 -26.82 22.23 6.07
C ASP A 37 -25.52 21.84 6.79
N GLU A 38 -25.60 20.87 7.70
CA GLU A 38 -24.43 20.40 8.43
C GLU A 38 -23.49 19.76 7.41
N PRO A 39 -22.22 20.21 7.30
CA PRO A 39 -21.27 19.54 6.45
C PRO A 39 -21.24 18.08 6.88
N SER A 40 -21.60 17.17 5.97
CA SER A 40 -21.58 15.75 6.26
C SER A 40 -20.17 15.42 6.77
N MET A 41 -20.10 14.91 7.99
CA MET A 41 -18.83 14.54 8.58
C MET A 41 -18.14 13.57 7.61
N PRO A 42 -16.87 13.81 7.23
CA PRO A 42 -16.17 12.89 6.34
C PRO A 42 -16.21 11.49 6.96
N SER A 43 -16.70 10.51 6.20
CA SER A 43 -16.78 9.13 6.69
C SER A 43 -15.37 8.59 6.85
N VAL A 44 -15.11 7.97 8.01
CA VAL A 44 -13.84 7.31 8.29
C VAL A 44 -14.07 5.82 8.22
N ASP A 45 -13.80 5.26 7.05
CA ASP A 45 -14.00 3.85 6.76
C ASP A 45 -12.67 3.10 6.76
N LYS A 46 -12.71 1.83 7.18
CA LYS A 46 -11.56 0.93 7.10
C LYS A 46 -11.67 0.07 5.83
N VAL A 47 -10.52 -0.27 5.25
CA VAL A 47 -10.44 -1.20 4.12
C VAL A 47 -9.87 -2.53 4.60
N ASN A 48 -10.48 -3.65 4.20
CA ASN A 48 -9.92 -4.98 4.39
C ASN A 48 -9.26 -5.45 3.09
N LEU A 49 -7.93 -5.47 3.07
CA LEU A 49 -7.18 -5.76 1.84
C LEU A 49 -7.48 -7.15 1.26
N ALA A 50 -7.73 -8.15 2.10
CA ALA A 50 -8.04 -9.50 1.64
C ALA A 50 -9.43 -9.58 0.98
N GLN A 51 -10.40 -8.82 1.50
CA GLN A 51 -11.72 -8.72 0.87
C GLN A 51 -11.63 -7.98 -0.46
N GLU A 52 -10.93 -6.85 -0.51
CA GLU A 52 -10.72 -6.09 -1.75
C GLU A 52 -10.03 -6.93 -2.82
N LEU A 53 -8.93 -7.63 -2.47
CA LEU A 53 -8.22 -8.53 -3.39
C LEU A 53 -9.12 -9.64 -3.95
N ALA A 54 -10.19 -10.03 -3.25
CA ALA A 54 -11.13 -11.04 -3.74
C ALA A 54 -12.12 -10.48 -4.78
N LEU A 55 -12.26 -9.14 -4.89
CA LEU A 55 -13.25 -8.48 -5.75
C LEU A 55 -12.76 -8.25 -7.18
N PHE A 56 -11.45 -8.31 -7.44
CA PHE A 56 -10.87 -8.09 -8.76
C PHE A 56 -9.82 -9.14 -9.13
N SER A 57 -9.58 -9.28 -10.44
CA SER A 57 -8.59 -10.23 -10.98
C SER A 57 -7.22 -9.59 -11.24
N GLU A 58 -7.16 -8.29 -11.53
CA GLU A 58 -5.92 -7.60 -11.90
C GLU A 58 -5.56 -6.50 -10.90
N HIS A 59 -6.34 -5.42 -10.82
CA HIS A 59 -6.05 -4.32 -9.90
C HIS A 59 -7.32 -3.57 -9.44
N GLY A 60 -7.23 -2.88 -8.31
CA GLY A 60 -8.29 -2.03 -7.77
C GLY A 60 -7.74 -0.86 -6.94
N SER A 61 -8.39 0.31 -7.03
CA SER A 61 -8.08 1.46 -6.17
C SER A 61 -8.88 1.35 -4.87
N VAL A 62 -8.20 1.49 -3.74
CA VAL A 62 -8.82 1.40 -2.41
C VAL A 62 -8.82 2.74 -1.66
N GLY A 63 -8.28 3.78 -2.27
CA GLY A 63 -8.34 5.14 -1.75
C GLY A 63 -7.30 6.07 -2.34
N GLU A 64 -7.22 7.26 -1.76
CA GLU A 64 -6.21 8.28 -2.08
C GLU A 64 -5.55 8.78 -0.81
N LEU A 65 -4.25 9.04 -0.88
CA LEU A 65 -3.44 9.52 0.24
C LEU A 65 -2.51 10.62 -0.26
N ASN A 66 -2.77 11.86 0.15
CA ASN A 66 -1.94 13.02 -0.19
C ASN A 66 -1.67 13.17 -1.70
N GLY A 67 -2.66 12.90 -2.55
CA GLY A 67 -2.53 13.00 -4.01
C GLY A 67 -1.90 11.79 -4.70
N GLN A 68 -1.68 10.69 -3.97
CA GLN A 68 -1.31 9.38 -4.54
C GLN A 68 -2.50 8.43 -4.46
N HIS A 69 -2.60 7.50 -5.40
CA HIS A 69 -3.54 6.38 -5.26
C HIS A 69 -2.99 5.34 -4.30
N VAL A 70 -3.86 4.82 -3.45
CA VAL A 70 -3.64 3.57 -2.73
C VAL A 70 -4.30 2.47 -3.54
N ARG A 71 -3.51 1.55 -4.12
CA ARG A 71 -4.02 0.49 -4.98
C ARG A 71 -3.61 -0.88 -4.49
N LEU A 72 -4.39 -1.87 -4.88
CA LEU A 72 -4.05 -3.28 -4.76
C LEU A 72 -3.93 -3.85 -6.17
N ALA A 73 -2.92 -4.69 -6.39
CA ALA A 73 -2.74 -5.37 -7.68
C ALA A 73 -2.28 -6.82 -7.48
N LYS A 74 -2.69 -7.66 -8.42
CA LYS A 74 -2.18 -9.01 -8.64
C LYS A 74 -1.31 -8.96 -9.90
N LEU A 75 -0.01 -9.14 -9.75
CA LEU A 75 0.93 -9.09 -10.85
C LEU A 75 1.37 -10.51 -11.22
N SER A 76 1.55 -10.75 -12.52
CA SER A 76 2.07 -11.99 -13.07
C SER A 76 2.89 -11.69 -14.31
N GLY A 77 4.06 -12.32 -14.43
CA GLY A 77 5.03 -12.04 -15.47
C GLY A 77 5.78 -10.71 -15.31
N PRO A 78 6.55 -10.31 -16.33
CA PRO A 78 7.26 -9.03 -16.35
C PRO A 78 6.33 -7.88 -16.74
N CYS A 79 6.35 -6.79 -15.95
CA CYS A 79 5.75 -5.53 -16.35
C CYS A 79 6.65 -4.76 -17.35
N ALA A 80 6.15 -3.65 -17.90
CA ALA A 80 6.99 -2.74 -18.68
C ALA A 80 7.96 -1.95 -17.78
N TRP A 81 9.12 -1.58 -18.33
CA TRP A 81 10.01 -0.61 -17.69
C TRP A 81 9.32 0.76 -17.57
N ARG A 82 9.40 1.39 -16.40
CA ARG A 82 8.77 2.68 -16.12
C ARG A 82 9.58 3.51 -15.13
N HIS A 83 9.34 4.82 -15.11
CA HIS A 83 9.78 5.73 -14.06
C HIS A 83 8.72 6.81 -13.83
N HIS A 84 8.72 7.41 -12.65
CA HIS A 84 7.85 8.53 -12.29
C HIS A 84 8.69 9.80 -12.19
N GLU A 85 8.31 10.88 -12.88
CA GLU A 85 9.13 12.11 -12.92
C GLU A 85 9.12 12.87 -11.58
N HIS A 86 7.99 12.87 -10.88
CA HIS A 86 7.74 13.81 -9.77
C HIS A 86 7.56 13.13 -8.41
N GLU A 87 7.31 11.83 -8.40
CA GLU A 87 6.81 11.13 -7.23
C GLU A 87 7.52 9.79 -7.05
N ASP A 88 7.70 9.41 -5.79
CA ASP A 88 8.20 8.08 -5.45
C ASP A 88 7.05 7.07 -5.59
N ALA A 89 7.39 5.79 -5.78
CA ALA A 89 6.41 4.71 -5.78
C ALA A 89 6.73 3.71 -4.65
N LEU A 90 5.71 3.25 -3.93
CA LEU A 90 5.86 2.20 -2.91
C LEU A 90 5.21 0.92 -3.40
N PHE A 91 5.89 -0.21 -3.17
CA PHE A 91 5.34 -1.55 -3.32
C PHE A 91 5.48 -2.29 -1.99
N LEU A 92 4.38 -2.74 -1.40
CA LEU A 92 4.34 -3.64 -0.26
C LEU A 92 3.83 -5.00 -0.73
N VAL A 93 4.63 -6.05 -0.58
CA VAL A 93 4.22 -7.41 -0.97
C VAL A 93 3.34 -8.00 0.14
N LEU A 94 2.14 -8.40 -0.25
CA LEU A 94 1.16 -9.02 0.64
C LEU A 94 1.20 -10.55 0.56
N SER A 95 1.47 -11.11 -0.63
CA SER A 95 1.59 -12.54 -0.90
C SER A 95 2.42 -12.76 -2.17
N GLY A 96 3.11 -13.89 -2.28
CA GLY A 96 4.03 -14.20 -3.39
C GLY A 96 5.39 -13.52 -3.24
N ARG A 97 6.18 -13.49 -4.32
CA ARG A 97 7.51 -12.87 -4.35
C ARG A 97 7.57 -11.88 -5.50
N LEU A 98 8.00 -10.65 -5.21
CA LEU A 98 8.22 -9.64 -6.25
C LEU A 98 9.71 -9.48 -6.50
N ARG A 99 10.11 -9.61 -7.76
CA ARG A 99 11.45 -9.28 -8.21
C ARG A 99 11.44 -7.91 -8.85
N MET A 100 12.02 -6.92 -8.19
CA MET A 100 12.15 -5.56 -8.72
C MET A 100 13.45 -5.43 -9.50
N GLU A 101 13.36 -5.32 -10.82
CA GLU A 101 14.53 -5.03 -11.65
C GLU A 101 14.76 -3.52 -11.72
N LEU A 102 16.00 -3.12 -11.44
CA LEU A 102 16.54 -1.79 -11.67
C LEU A 102 17.63 -1.92 -12.75
N ARG A 103 18.04 -0.81 -13.36
CA ARG A 103 19.04 -0.86 -14.45
C ARG A 103 20.38 -1.50 -14.04
N GLU A 104 20.77 -1.35 -12.78
CA GLU A 104 22.08 -1.80 -12.28
C GLU A 104 22.01 -3.08 -11.44
N ARG A 105 20.82 -3.42 -10.91
CA ARG A 105 20.65 -4.53 -9.97
C ARG A 105 19.21 -5.00 -9.89
N THR A 106 19.03 -6.13 -9.24
CA THR A 106 17.72 -6.68 -8.92
C THR A 106 17.54 -6.75 -7.40
N VAL A 107 16.31 -6.51 -6.93
CA VAL A 107 15.94 -6.62 -5.52
C VAL A 107 14.75 -7.57 -5.40
N GLU A 108 14.90 -8.63 -4.62
CA GLU A 108 13.79 -9.49 -4.21
C GLU A 108 13.04 -8.83 -3.05
N VAL A 109 11.71 -8.89 -3.10
CA VAL A 109 10.82 -8.37 -2.05
C VAL A 109 9.84 -9.47 -1.67
N GLU A 110 9.90 -9.89 -0.40
CA GLU A 110 9.12 -10.99 0.17
C GLU A 110 7.82 -10.50 0.83
N PRO A 111 6.86 -11.39 1.16
CA PRO A 111 5.66 -11.01 1.88
C PRO A 111 5.95 -10.29 3.21
N GLY A 112 5.30 -9.15 3.41
CA GLY A 112 5.51 -8.27 4.56
C GLY A 112 6.66 -7.27 4.38
N GLU A 113 7.40 -7.34 3.28
CA GLU A 113 8.44 -6.40 2.93
C GLU A 113 7.93 -5.34 1.94
N LEU A 114 8.53 -4.16 2.00
CA LEU A 114 8.25 -3.07 1.07
C LEU A 114 9.52 -2.53 0.43
N ILE A 115 9.35 -2.00 -0.78
CA ILE A 115 10.37 -1.24 -1.49
C ILE A 115 9.78 0.12 -1.90
N ILE A 116 10.58 1.17 -1.73
CA ILE A 116 10.28 2.50 -2.25
C ILE A 116 11.22 2.75 -3.42
N ILE A 117 10.63 3.09 -4.56
CA ILE A 117 11.32 3.49 -5.77
C ILE A 117 11.34 5.02 -5.80
N PRO A 118 12.50 5.67 -5.64
CA PRO A 118 12.58 7.11 -5.76
C PRO A 118 12.19 7.60 -7.15
N ARG A 119 11.62 8.80 -7.23
CA ARG A 119 11.32 9.48 -8.50
C ARG A 119 12.55 9.49 -9.43
N GLY A 120 12.31 9.33 -10.72
CA GLY A 120 13.31 9.27 -11.77
C GLY A 120 14.05 7.93 -11.88
N VAL A 121 13.86 6.99 -10.94
CA VAL A 121 14.47 5.66 -11.02
C VAL A 121 13.65 4.76 -11.95
N GLU A 122 14.28 4.32 -13.04
CA GLU A 122 13.71 3.30 -13.91
C GLU A 122 13.68 1.94 -13.22
N HIS A 123 12.52 1.32 -13.26
CA HIS A 123 12.26 0.05 -12.59
C HIS A 123 11.30 -0.80 -13.43
N ARG A 124 11.37 -2.12 -13.22
CA ARG A 124 10.48 -3.11 -13.81
C ARG A 124 10.08 -4.15 -12.75
N PRO A 125 8.83 -4.12 -12.27
CA PRO A 125 8.28 -5.20 -11.46
C PRO A 125 8.23 -6.50 -12.28
N VAL A 126 8.70 -7.61 -11.71
CA VAL A 126 8.61 -8.95 -12.31
C VAL A 126 8.09 -9.92 -11.26
N ALA A 127 7.03 -10.63 -11.63
CA ALA A 127 6.37 -11.63 -10.78
C ALA A 127 6.44 -12.99 -11.49
N GLU A 128 7.37 -13.86 -11.08
CA GLU A 128 7.53 -15.19 -11.69
C GLU A 128 6.31 -16.08 -11.43
N GLU A 129 5.71 -15.93 -10.25
CA GLU A 129 4.40 -16.44 -9.87
C GLU A 129 3.50 -15.26 -9.49
N GLU A 130 2.18 -15.47 -9.38
CA GLU A 130 1.25 -14.41 -8.98
C GLU A 130 1.66 -13.79 -7.64
N VAL A 131 1.84 -12.47 -7.62
CA VAL A 131 2.18 -11.69 -6.42
C VAL A 131 1.09 -10.67 -6.15
N HIS A 132 0.68 -10.53 -4.90
CA HIS A 132 -0.28 -9.52 -4.47
C HIS A 132 0.47 -8.38 -3.81
N VAL A 133 0.22 -7.16 -4.25
CA VAL A 133 0.92 -5.97 -3.77
C VAL A 133 -0.07 -4.87 -3.41
N LEU A 134 0.28 -4.08 -2.38
CA LEU A 134 -0.26 -2.74 -2.19
C LEU A 134 0.71 -1.74 -2.81
N LEU A 135 0.18 -0.81 -3.61
CA LEU A 135 0.94 0.25 -4.26
C LEU A 135 0.51 1.61 -3.74
N LEU A 136 1.49 2.48 -3.53
CA LEU A 136 1.29 3.92 -3.57
C LEU A 136 1.92 4.42 -4.86
N GLU A 137 1.10 4.97 -5.76
CA GLU A 137 1.56 5.47 -7.06
C GLU A 137 0.88 6.80 -7.43
N PRO A 138 1.46 7.56 -8.38
CA PRO A 138 0.92 8.85 -8.80
C PRO A 138 -0.47 8.73 -9.41
N VAL A 139 -1.32 9.74 -9.18
CA VAL A 139 -2.68 9.79 -9.74
C VAL A 139 -2.67 9.86 -11.27
N ASN A 140 -1.63 10.48 -11.83
CA ASN A 140 -1.37 10.47 -13.26
C ASN A 140 -0.19 9.52 -13.57
N PRO A 141 -0.43 8.31 -14.08
CA PRO A 141 0.63 7.36 -14.43
C PRO A 141 1.43 7.77 -15.69
N GLY A 142 1.43 9.06 -16.04
CA GLY A 142 2.06 9.64 -17.21
C GLY A 142 3.58 9.49 -17.18
N ASN A 143 4.05 8.35 -17.66
CA ASN A 143 5.23 8.16 -18.52
C ASN A 143 5.46 6.66 -18.74
N VAL A 144 4.55 6.03 -19.49
CA VAL A 144 4.85 4.75 -20.13
C VAL A 144 5.65 5.07 -21.39
N ARG A 145 6.97 4.93 -21.35
CA ARG A 145 7.75 4.77 -22.57
C ARG A 145 7.57 3.32 -23.02
N GLU A 146 6.55 3.07 -23.85
CA GLU A 146 6.50 1.86 -24.67
C GLU A 146 7.64 1.95 -25.69
N GLU A 147 8.84 1.50 -25.33
CA GLU A 147 9.79 1.09 -26.36
C GLU A 147 9.25 -0.20 -26.96
N ARG A 148 8.43 -0.04 -27.99
CA ARG A 148 8.02 -1.14 -28.88
C ARG A 148 9.28 -1.67 -29.54
N THR A 149 9.81 -2.78 -29.06
CA THR A 149 10.68 -3.62 -29.88
C THR A 149 9.80 -4.16 -31.00
N ALA A 150 9.83 -3.49 -32.15
CA ALA A 150 9.31 -4.04 -33.38
C ALA A 150 10.23 -5.20 -33.77
N ASP A 151 9.94 -6.40 -33.26
CA ASP A 151 10.55 -7.61 -33.81
C ASP A 151 9.94 -7.85 -35.18
N THR A 152 10.73 -7.52 -36.19
CA THR A 152 10.64 -8.01 -37.55
C THR A 152 10.45 -9.53 -37.54
N LEU A 153 9.27 -10.00 -37.95
CA LEU A 153 9.11 -11.32 -38.54
C LEU A 153 8.40 -11.16 -39.88
N GLU A 154 9.22 -10.79 -40.87
CA GLU A 154 9.01 -11.23 -42.24
C GLU A 154 9.20 -12.76 -42.28
N HIS A 155 8.36 -13.45 -43.05
CA HIS A 155 8.36 -14.89 -43.39
C HIS A 155 7.67 -15.87 -42.42
N LEU A 156 6.35 -16.04 -42.57
CA LEU A 156 5.68 -17.12 -43.34
C LEU A 156 4.16 -17.11 -43.09
#